data_AF-A0A2T4VL52-F1
#
_entry.id   AF-A0A2T4VL52-F1
#
_cell.length_a   1.000
_cell.length_b   1.000
_cell.length_c   1.000
_cell.angle_alpha   90.00
_cell.angle_beta   90.00
_cell.angle_gamma   90.00
#
_symmetry.space_group_name_H-M   'P 1'
#
loop_
_entity.id
_entity.type
_entity.pdbx_description
1 polymer ?
#
loop_
_entity_poly.entity_id
_entity_poly.type
_entity_poly.pdbx_seq_one_letter_code
_entity_poly.pdbx_strand_id
1 'polypeptide(L)'
;MVIALTPRTQALILRYEHDRPVAENTAREALKHSGFEGDRDVASCVLHEYNKDTLVRAQREQDWGWAFDENERFAEALLARERELGLDLPVHLFGCAPLVLMLHLAWCLPRRRLYVYQQSREDGSWSLMADRSHPSTPEPYFTVEGLPAARQEGRGHVALIVEVTNPIRDTALAQFKARHPMEILATVCLRPVRGTSERALQNPGEVSRAVEQFRTVLDTLHERLEGAGSVLLAMDCPGSLAAALGTAINAQTQHPLGLHHFNREQGQYLAVHQISPRRRLAAAREETLTSKQWQEIQEELKKVIGIHQQLVEWLRQPEQQTLVERLGGRVLLDSQIDTTPATERTPLFRYQAGTWKFPVDLLEGFRALRQRLGSKEDWDECIRLLLVHEAYHVQQRGLTSYSYSGSGRTGWVLEAVDYDADVVSVEVALAWRRSHRAATAQPPSHALANIIWNALESVRVFEPERPIQTLPERRLRRYLIWLFHACRFSTAALAREEQPALERVFIEVAGLPTFPDPHESYSQLRVKLEGLDKNDTLTLALYYRRELVRTKEPGWVRALLLALRRWDECSREQIQDELRLLFEGLFDQHRTLLDAPGRSRST
;
A
#
# COMPACT_ATOMS: atom_id res chain seq x y z
N MET A 1 -2.66 19.60 -7.81
CA MET A 1 -3.41 20.64 -7.08
C MET A 1 -2.58 21.91 -7.10
N VAL A 2 -3.15 23.06 -7.50
CA VAL A 2 -2.42 24.33 -7.62
C VAL A 2 -2.79 25.22 -6.44
N ILE A 3 -1.81 25.61 -5.62
CA ILE A 3 -2.02 26.53 -4.50
C ILE A 3 -1.56 27.92 -4.96
N ALA A 4 -2.48 28.87 -5.00
CA ALA A 4 -2.22 30.24 -5.42
C ALA A 4 -1.42 31.01 -4.34
N LEU A 5 -0.11 30.77 -4.28
CA LEU A 5 0.83 31.51 -3.43
C LEU A 5 1.70 32.46 -4.27
N THR A 6 2.01 33.62 -3.69
CA THR A 6 2.93 34.62 -4.25
C THR A 6 4.06 34.91 -3.26
N PRO A 7 5.19 35.51 -3.67
CA PRO A 7 6.27 35.88 -2.75
C PRO A 7 5.85 36.84 -1.61
N ARG A 8 4.70 37.51 -1.75
CA ARG A 8 4.16 38.40 -0.71
C ARG A 8 3.29 37.67 0.31
N THR A 9 2.83 36.46 0.01
CA THR A 9 1.91 35.72 0.88
C THR A 9 2.52 35.51 2.26
N GLN A 10 1.78 35.88 3.31
CA GLN A 10 2.23 35.80 4.71
C GLN A 10 1.54 34.71 5.51
N ALA A 11 0.35 34.25 5.07
CA ALA A 11 -0.41 33.19 5.71
C ALA A 11 -1.34 32.50 4.71
N LEU A 12 -1.80 31.28 5.05
CA LEU A 12 -2.77 30.52 4.28
C LEU A 12 -4.01 30.20 5.13
N ILE A 13 -5.18 30.66 4.70
CA ILE A 13 -6.47 30.15 5.15
C ILE A 13 -6.75 28.86 4.40
N LEU A 14 -6.91 27.76 5.15
CA LEU A 14 -7.24 26.45 4.63
C LEU A 14 -8.64 26.06 5.08
N ARG A 15 -9.58 25.99 4.14
CA ARG A 15 -10.96 25.52 4.38
C ARG A 15 -11.07 24.06 4.00
N TYR A 16 -11.50 23.21 4.92
CA TYR A 16 -11.68 21.78 4.68
C TYR A 16 -13.15 21.39 4.80
N GLU A 17 -13.86 21.35 3.67
CA GLU A 17 -15.32 21.48 3.62
C GLU A 17 -16.04 20.16 3.31
N HIS A 18 -15.58 19.03 3.85
CA HIS A 18 -16.24 17.73 3.58
C HIS A 18 -17.70 17.69 4.04
N ASP A 19 -18.00 18.11 5.27
CA ASP A 19 -19.32 17.95 5.88
C ASP A 19 -20.24 19.14 5.59
N ARG A 20 -19.66 20.34 5.39
CA ARG A 20 -20.36 21.59 5.09
C ARG A 20 -19.40 22.69 4.61
N PRO A 21 -19.88 23.69 3.85
CA PRO A 21 -19.05 24.79 3.38
C PRO A 21 -18.61 25.71 4.52
N VAL A 22 -17.46 26.38 4.33
CA VAL A 22 -16.96 27.44 5.21
C VAL A 22 -16.91 28.74 4.40
N ALA A 23 -17.72 29.74 4.77
CA ALA A 23 -17.68 31.02 4.09
C ALA A 23 -16.33 31.72 4.29
N GLU A 24 -15.69 32.14 3.20
CA GLU A 24 -14.37 32.78 3.25
C GLU A 24 -14.37 34.04 4.11
N ASN A 25 -15.40 34.90 4.00
CA ASN A 25 -15.52 36.11 4.81
C ASN A 25 -15.55 35.78 6.30
N THR A 26 -16.26 34.73 6.70
CA THR A 26 -16.30 34.29 8.09
C THR A 26 -14.93 33.83 8.58
N ALA A 27 -14.16 33.12 7.75
CA ALA A 27 -12.80 32.71 8.10
C ALA A 27 -11.87 33.93 8.28
N ARG A 28 -11.93 34.90 7.36
CA ARG A 28 -11.14 36.15 7.44
C ARG A 28 -11.50 36.97 8.67
N GLU A 29 -12.78 37.10 9.00
CA GLU A 29 -13.21 37.79 10.21
C GLU A 29 -12.71 37.08 11.46
N ALA A 30 -12.77 35.74 11.52
CA ALA A 30 -12.25 34.99 12.67
C ALA A 30 -10.73 35.18 12.89
N LEU A 31 -9.95 35.33 11.81
CA LEU A 31 -8.53 35.70 11.88
C LEU A 31 -8.35 37.07 12.56
N LYS A 32 -9.10 38.08 12.10
CA LYS A 32 -9.04 39.45 12.66
C LYS A 32 -9.41 39.47 14.13
N HIS A 33 -10.48 38.78 14.52
CA HIS A 33 -10.91 38.65 15.92
C HIS A 33 -9.86 37.96 16.79
N SER A 34 -9.03 37.10 16.19
CA SER A 34 -7.93 36.41 16.87
C SER A 34 -6.61 37.19 16.84
N GLY A 35 -6.62 38.44 16.35
CA GLY A 35 -5.45 39.32 16.33
C GLY A 35 -4.51 39.12 15.13
N PHE A 36 -4.91 38.38 14.10
CA PHE A 36 -4.13 38.17 12.89
C PHE A 36 -4.59 39.08 11.74
N GLU A 37 -3.69 39.42 10.82
CA GLU A 37 -4.07 40.08 9.57
C GLU A 37 -4.92 39.12 8.72
N GLY A 38 -6.12 39.56 8.31
CA GLY A 38 -7.09 38.71 7.60
C GLY A 38 -7.29 39.04 6.13
N ASP A 39 -6.73 40.15 5.64
CA ASP A 39 -7.06 40.72 4.33
C ASP A 39 -5.85 40.80 3.39
N ARG A 40 -4.82 41.57 3.73
CA ARG A 40 -3.66 41.77 2.86
C ARG A 40 -2.70 40.58 2.96
N ASP A 41 -2.24 40.09 1.81
CA ASP A 41 -1.22 39.04 1.71
C ASP A 41 -1.60 37.69 2.38
N VAL A 42 -2.89 37.43 2.66
CA VAL A 42 -3.40 36.15 3.15
C VAL A 42 -4.11 35.37 2.04
N ALA A 43 -3.49 34.29 1.59
CA ALA A 43 -4.06 33.39 0.59
C ALA A 43 -5.19 32.55 1.20
N SER A 44 -6.16 32.15 0.38
CA SER A 44 -7.29 31.30 0.77
C SER A 44 -7.35 30.12 -0.18
N CYS A 45 -7.48 28.91 0.36
CA CYS A 45 -7.59 27.68 -0.40
C CYS A 45 -8.66 26.78 0.22
N VAL A 46 -9.44 26.12 -0.64
CA VAL A 46 -10.35 25.06 -0.26
C VAL A 46 -9.66 23.74 -0.60
N LEU A 47 -9.42 22.92 0.42
CA LEU A 47 -8.79 21.60 0.24
C LEU A 47 -9.75 20.65 -0.47
N HIS A 48 -10.97 20.59 0.04
CA HIS A 48 -12.07 19.81 -0.52
C HIS A 48 -13.31 20.69 -0.50
N GLU A 49 -13.87 20.97 -1.67
CA GLU A 49 -15.10 21.74 -1.79
C GLU A 49 -16.29 20.90 -1.33
N TYR A 50 -17.21 21.52 -0.59
CA TYR A 50 -18.41 20.83 -0.16
C TYR A 50 -19.23 20.37 -1.37
N ASN A 51 -19.34 19.07 -1.55
CA ASN A 51 -20.21 18.46 -2.53
C ASN A 51 -20.92 17.25 -1.90
N LYS A 52 -22.26 17.27 -1.94
CA LYS A 52 -23.12 16.24 -1.37
C LYS A 52 -22.91 14.86 -2.00
N ASP A 53 -22.50 14.82 -3.25
CA ASP A 53 -22.32 13.57 -3.99
C ASP A 53 -20.96 12.92 -3.70
N THR A 54 -20.01 13.69 -3.17
CA THR A 54 -18.64 13.23 -2.85
C THR A 54 -18.37 13.23 -1.34
N LEU A 55 -19.41 13.26 -0.50
CA LEU A 55 -19.28 13.17 0.94
C LEU A 55 -18.58 11.88 1.33
N VAL A 56 -17.40 11.99 1.91
CA VAL A 56 -16.61 10.83 2.36
C VAL A 56 -17.39 9.96 3.35
N ARG A 57 -18.28 10.55 4.17
CA ARG A 57 -19.15 9.83 5.11
C ARG A 57 -20.25 8.99 4.44
N ALA A 58 -20.66 9.37 3.23
CA ALA A 58 -21.61 8.59 2.45
C ALA A 58 -20.92 7.44 1.69
N GLN A 59 -19.59 7.44 1.64
CA GLN A 59 -18.80 6.38 1.05
C GLN A 59 -18.59 5.23 2.04
N ARG A 60 -18.33 4.03 1.51
CA ARG A 60 -17.98 2.85 2.33
C ARG A 60 -16.60 3.07 2.95
N GLU A 61 -16.31 2.46 4.10
CA GLU A 61 -15.05 2.63 4.85
C GLU A 61 -13.76 2.51 4.01
N GLN A 62 -13.78 1.55 3.09
CA GLN A 62 -12.74 1.27 2.11
C GLN A 62 -12.52 2.41 1.10
N ASP A 63 -13.56 3.14 0.76
CA ASP A 63 -13.50 4.18 -0.27
C ASP A 63 -12.98 5.50 0.34
N TRP A 64 -12.48 5.51 1.58
CA TRP A 64 -11.93 6.71 2.24
C TRP A 64 -10.50 7.05 1.80
N GLY A 65 -9.77 6.10 1.21
CA GLY A 65 -8.35 6.25 0.88
C GLY A 65 -8.02 7.52 0.09
N TRP A 66 -8.86 7.89 -0.88
CA TRP A 66 -8.63 9.07 -1.72
C TRP A 66 -8.61 10.39 -0.92
N ALA A 67 -9.36 10.48 0.20
CA ALA A 67 -9.42 11.67 1.03
C ALA A 67 -8.16 11.81 1.89
N PHE A 68 -7.58 10.69 2.33
CA PHE A 68 -6.27 10.67 2.96
C PHE A 68 -5.16 11.02 1.96
N ASP A 69 -5.23 10.50 0.73
CA ASP A 69 -4.30 10.86 -0.34
C ASP A 69 -4.41 12.34 -0.73
N GLU A 70 -5.61 12.93 -0.68
CA GLU A 70 -5.83 14.35 -0.93
C GLU A 70 -5.11 15.23 0.11
N ASN A 71 -5.21 14.87 1.41
CA ASN A 71 -4.46 15.54 2.48
C ASN A 71 -2.94 15.53 2.22
N GLU A 72 -2.43 14.40 1.74
CA GLU A 72 -0.99 14.24 1.46
C GLU A 72 -0.55 15.02 0.23
N ARG A 73 -1.30 14.90 -0.87
CA ARG A 73 -1.05 15.69 -2.08
C ARG A 73 -1.10 17.18 -1.78
N PHE A 74 -2.00 17.60 -0.90
CA PHE A 74 -2.06 18.99 -0.46
C PHE A 74 -0.81 19.39 0.31
N ALA A 75 -0.41 18.62 1.32
CA ALA A 75 0.77 18.92 2.12
C ALA A 75 2.05 18.94 1.27
N GLU A 76 2.19 18.00 0.33
CA GLU A 76 3.31 17.94 -0.62
C GLU A 76 3.33 19.15 -1.57
N ALA A 77 2.17 19.50 -2.16
CA ALA A 77 2.05 20.67 -3.02
C ALA A 77 2.35 21.99 -2.29
N LEU A 78 1.91 22.11 -1.03
CA LEU A 78 2.19 23.28 -0.19
C LEU A 78 3.69 23.41 0.07
N LEU A 79 4.35 22.34 0.52
CA LEU A 79 5.79 22.34 0.77
C LEU A 79 6.61 22.62 -0.50
N ALA A 80 6.21 22.06 -1.64
CA ALA A 80 6.86 22.34 -2.92
C ALA A 80 6.77 23.83 -3.27
N ARG A 81 5.57 24.41 -3.16
CA ARG A 81 5.34 25.81 -3.50
C ARG A 81 6.04 26.79 -2.56
N GLU A 82 6.08 26.47 -1.26
CA GLU A 82 6.81 27.28 -0.28
C GLU A 82 8.31 27.32 -0.56
N ARG A 83 8.91 26.19 -0.93
CA ARG A 83 10.34 26.14 -1.28
C ARG A 83 10.67 26.89 -2.54
N GLU A 84 9.82 26.80 -3.56
CA GLU A 84 9.95 27.58 -4.79
C GLU A 84 9.96 29.09 -4.51
N LEU A 85 9.14 29.54 -3.56
CA LEU A 85 8.96 30.96 -3.22
C LEU A 85 9.83 31.45 -2.04
N GLY A 86 10.54 30.55 -1.35
CA GLY A 86 11.30 30.87 -0.14
C GLY A 86 10.42 31.30 1.05
N LEU A 87 9.24 30.69 1.21
CA LEU A 87 8.26 31.03 2.26
C LEU A 87 8.24 29.99 3.40
N ASP A 88 7.81 30.42 4.59
CA ASP A 88 7.42 29.55 5.71
C ASP A 88 6.08 30.04 6.28
N LEU A 89 4.98 29.53 5.71
CA LEU A 89 3.66 30.06 5.94
C LEU A 89 2.95 29.40 7.14
N PRO A 90 2.41 30.19 8.07
CA PRO A 90 1.40 29.69 8.98
C PRO A 90 0.13 29.29 8.22
N VAL A 91 -0.50 28.22 8.71
CA VAL A 91 -1.77 27.71 8.16
C VAL A 91 -2.88 27.91 9.19
N HIS A 92 -3.94 28.58 8.78
CA HIS A 92 -5.16 28.78 9.54
C HIS A 92 -6.24 27.81 9.03
N LEU A 93 -6.45 26.71 9.76
CA LEU A 93 -7.34 25.63 9.40
C LEU A 93 -8.76 25.87 9.93
N PHE A 94 -9.71 25.91 9.00
CA PHE A 94 -11.15 25.93 9.25
C PHE A 94 -11.75 24.61 8.76
N GLY A 95 -11.88 23.67 9.69
CA GLY A 95 -12.26 22.31 9.38
C GLY A 95 -13.73 22.01 9.63
N CYS A 96 -14.44 21.62 8.57
CA CYS A 96 -15.73 20.95 8.62
C CYS A 96 -15.58 19.56 7.99
N ALA A 97 -14.74 18.71 8.58
CA ALA A 97 -14.43 17.37 8.08
C ALA A 97 -14.47 16.31 9.18
N PRO A 98 -14.56 15.01 8.84
CA PRO A 98 -14.41 13.92 9.78
C PRO A 98 -13.16 14.05 10.67
N LEU A 99 -13.28 13.70 11.95
CA LEU A 99 -12.22 13.85 12.95
C LEU A 99 -10.91 13.16 12.55
N VAL A 100 -11.01 11.97 11.96
CA VAL A 100 -9.85 11.21 11.46
C VAL A 100 -9.12 11.92 10.30
N LEU A 101 -9.85 12.64 9.44
CA LEU A 101 -9.25 13.43 8.36
C LEU A 101 -8.62 14.72 8.88
N MET A 102 -9.26 15.37 9.87
CA MET A 102 -8.67 16.51 10.58
C MET A 102 -7.35 16.15 11.26
N LEU A 103 -7.34 15.01 11.97
CA LEU A 103 -6.14 14.45 12.59
C LEU A 103 -5.06 14.15 11.54
N HIS A 104 -5.44 13.48 10.46
CA HIS A 104 -4.50 13.09 9.41
C HIS A 104 -3.88 14.29 8.68
N LEU A 105 -4.69 15.28 8.29
CA LEU A 105 -4.21 16.50 7.62
C LEU A 105 -3.15 17.21 8.47
N ALA A 106 -3.39 17.35 9.78
CA ALA A 106 -2.44 17.97 10.69
C ALA A 106 -1.16 17.14 10.86
N TRP A 107 -1.26 15.81 10.84
CA TRP A 107 -0.09 14.92 10.78
C TRP A 107 0.73 15.11 9.49
N CYS A 108 0.07 15.31 8.35
CA CYS A 108 0.72 15.60 7.06
C CYS A 108 1.45 16.96 7.03
N LEU A 109 1.18 17.86 7.98
CA LEU A 109 1.77 19.19 8.09
C LEU A 109 2.76 19.27 9.28
N PRO A 110 3.82 18.44 9.33
CA PRO A 110 4.67 18.34 10.50
C PRO A 110 5.45 19.65 10.73
N ARG A 111 5.58 20.02 12.01
CA ARG A 111 6.41 21.14 12.51
C ARG A 111 6.03 22.55 12.00
N ARG A 112 4.90 22.70 11.33
CA ARG A 112 4.36 23.98 10.88
C ARG A 112 3.65 24.75 12.01
N ARG A 113 3.63 26.07 11.90
CA ARG A 113 2.71 26.95 12.65
C ARG A 113 1.27 26.72 12.17
N LEU A 114 0.55 25.86 12.88
CA LEU A 114 -0.83 25.49 12.57
C LEU A 114 -1.77 26.11 13.61
N TYR A 115 -2.70 26.92 13.13
CA TYR A 115 -3.78 27.52 13.91
C TYR A 115 -5.09 26.85 13.52
N VAL A 116 -5.81 26.25 14.46
CA VAL A 116 -7.06 25.55 14.16
C VAL A 116 -8.23 26.24 14.84
N TYR A 117 -9.21 26.59 14.02
CA TYR A 117 -10.42 27.28 14.46
C TYR A 117 -11.54 26.26 14.67
N GLN A 118 -12.38 26.51 15.67
CA GLN A 118 -13.55 25.71 15.97
C GLN A 118 -14.80 26.56 15.78
N GLN A 119 -15.77 26.01 15.06
CA GLN A 119 -17.08 26.63 14.97
C GLN A 119 -17.90 26.30 16.21
N SER A 120 -18.45 27.34 16.85
CA SER A 120 -19.46 27.22 17.89
C SER A 120 -20.77 26.71 17.29
N ARG A 121 -21.45 25.80 18.02
CA ARG A 121 -22.75 25.25 17.59
C ARG A 121 -23.91 26.19 17.89
N GLU A 122 -23.73 27.13 18.83
CA GLU A 122 -24.81 27.99 19.33
C GLU A 122 -25.08 29.17 18.39
N ASP A 123 -24.02 29.83 17.93
CA ASP A 123 -24.07 31.06 17.15
C ASP A 123 -23.35 30.94 15.78
N GLY A 124 -22.68 29.81 15.52
CA GLY A 124 -21.94 29.58 14.28
C GLY A 124 -20.64 30.38 14.16
N SER A 125 -20.23 31.10 15.22
CA SER A 125 -18.99 31.88 15.25
C SER A 125 -17.76 30.96 15.26
N TRP A 126 -16.63 31.44 14.77
CA TRP A 126 -15.37 30.70 14.77
C TRP A 126 -14.39 31.34 15.75
N SER A 127 -13.81 30.51 16.61
CA SER A 127 -12.77 30.94 17.56
C SER A 127 -11.51 30.10 17.40
N LEU A 128 -10.35 30.72 17.65
CA LEU A 128 -9.07 30.01 17.67
C LEU A 128 -9.02 29.08 18.89
N MET A 129 -8.94 27.77 18.64
CA MET A 129 -8.94 26.77 19.70
C MET A 129 -7.62 26.00 19.80
N ALA A 130 -6.83 25.94 18.74
CA ALA A 130 -5.50 25.34 18.78
C ALA A 130 -4.48 26.27 18.17
N ASP A 131 -3.40 26.52 18.90
CA ASP A 131 -2.23 27.25 18.43
C ASP A 131 -1.00 26.52 18.98
N ARG A 132 -0.22 25.94 18.08
CA ARG A 132 0.99 25.17 18.44
C ARG A 132 2.03 26.02 19.18
N SER A 133 2.04 27.33 18.98
CA SER A 133 2.96 28.25 19.65
C SER A 133 2.47 28.69 21.03
N HIS A 134 1.22 28.40 21.37
CA HIS A 134 0.64 28.77 22.65
C HIS A 134 1.14 27.85 23.78
N PRO A 135 1.61 28.41 24.91
CA PRO A 135 2.10 27.60 26.01
C PRO A 135 1.00 26.72 26.58
N SER A 136 1.38 25.50 27.00
CA SER A 136 0.47 24.59 27.68
C SER A 136 0.09 25.11 29.06
N THR A 137 -1.14 24.83 29.45
CA THR A 137 -1.58 25.04 30.84
C THR A 137 -0.84 24.07 31.77
N PRO A 138 -0.53 24.46 33.02
CA PRO A 138 0.21 23.60 33.95
C PRO A 138 -0.61 22.39 34.41
N GLU A 139 -1.93 22.57 34.52
CA GLU A 139 -2.86 21.55 34.97
C GLU A 139 -3.01 20.44 33.92
N PRO A 140 -3.13 19.15 34.29
CA PRO A 140 -3.43 18.11 33.32
C PRO A 140 -4.81 18.35 32.69
N TYR A 141 -4.89 18.24 31.37
CA TYR A 141 -6.17 18.26 30.65
C TYR A 141 -6.85 16.88 30.70
N PHE A 142 -6.09 15.81 30.43
CA PHE A 142 -6.58 14.44 30.44
C PHE A 142 -6.31 13.73 31.77
N THR A 143 -7.31 13.00 32.27
CA THR A 143 -7.13 11.79 33.06
C THR A 143 -6.84 10.63 32.10
N VAL A 144 -5.74 9.92 32.33
CA VAL A 144 -5.31 8.77 31.52
C VAL A 144 -5.53 7.48 32.31
N GLU A 145 -6.36 6.59 31.80
CA GLU A 145 -6.63 5.28 32.40
C GLU A 145 -6.11 4.15 31.53
N GLY A 146 -5.72 3.03 32.15
CA GLY A 146 -5.37 1.78 31.45
C GLY A 146 -4.00 1.79 30.75
N LEU A 147 -3.19 2.83 30.96
CA LEU A 147 -1.82 2.86 30.47
C LEU A 147 -0.97 1.80 31.22
N PRO A 148 -0.26 0.90 30.53
CA PRO A 148 0.51 -0.16 31.17
C PRO A 148 1.55 0.39 32.15
N ALA A 149 1.64 -0.15 33.36
CA ALA A 149 2.58 0.33 34.39
C ALA A 149 4.01 -0.18 34.18
N ALA A 150 4.18 -1.32 33.51
CA ALA A 150 5.45 -1.98 33.25
C ALA A 150 5.53 -2.41 31.78
N ARG A 151 6.72 -2.81 31.33
CA ARG A 151 6.89 -3.45 30.03
C ARG A 151 6.14 -4.78 29.98
N GLN A 152 5.46 -5.02 28.87
CA GLN A 152 4.73 -6.24 28.59
C GLN A 152 5.09 -6.68 27.17
N GLU A 153 5.33 -7.97 27.01
CA GLU A 153 5.50 -8.60 25.70
C GLU A 153 4.15 -9.15 25.25
N GLY A 154 3.82 -8.96 23.98
CA GLY A 154 2.59 -9.51 23.42
C GLY A 154 2.41 -9.13 21.96
N ARG A 155 1.83 -10.05 21.18
CA ARG A 155 1.39 -9.78 19.81
C ARG A 155 -0.09 -9.43 19.83
N GLY A 156 -0.43 -8.23 19.38
CA GLY A 156 -1.81 -7.75 19.38
C GLY A 156 -1.91 -6.25 19.15
N HIS A 157 -3.02 -5.66 19.53
CA HIS A 157 -3.40 -4.28 19.33
C HIS A 157 -3.65 -3.57 20.66
N VAL A 158 -3.52 -2.24 20.66
CA VAL A 158 -3.91 -1.39 21.79
C VAL A 158 -5.14 -0.61 21.41
N ALA A 159 -6.21 -0.70 22.21
CA ALA A 159 -7.35 0.19 22.05
C ALA A 159 -7.04 1.55 22.70
N LEU A 160 -6.90 2.61 21.92
CA LEU A 160 -6.71 3.98 22.39
C LEU A 160 -7.98 4.79 22.13
N ILE A 161 -8.61 5.28 23.20
CA ILE A 161 -9.93 5.91 23.15
C ILE A 161 -9.82 7.33 23.71
N VAL A 162 -10.20 8.33 22.91
CA VAL A 162 -10.22 9.74 23.32
C VAL A 162 -11.66 10.21 23.43
N GLU A 163 -12.12 10.47 24.65
CA GLU A 163 -13.50 10.83 24.96
C GLU A 163 -13.53 12.25 25.52
N VAL A 164 -13.95 13.23 24.72
CA VAL A 164 -13.99 14.63 25.15
C VAL A 164 -15.42 15.15 25.12
N THR A 165 -16.12 14.91 24.01
CA THR A 165 -17.51 15.38 23.84
C THR A 165 -18.48 14.42 24.51
N ASN A 166 -18.40 13.14 24.18
CA ASN A 166 -19.28 12.08 24.70
C ASN A 166 -18.45 10.88 25.15
N PRO A 167 -18.96 10.07 26.11
CA PRO A 167 -18.40 8.77 26.42
C PRO A 167 -18.64 7.79 25.26
N ILE A 168 -17.58 7.15 24.78
CA ILE A 168 -17.56 6.22 23.64
C ILE A 168 -16.85 4.89 23.95
N ARG A 169 -16.28 4.73 25.15
CA ARG A 169 -15.39 3.64 25.56
C ARG A 169 -16.02 2.28 25.33
N ASP A 170 -17.22 2.07 25.85
CA ASP A 170 -17.86 0.76 25.80
C ASP A 170 -18.22 0.37 24.37
N THR A 171 -18.76 1.32 23.59
CA THR A 171 -19.09 1.11 22.17
C THR A 171 -17.84 0.83 21.33
N ALA A 172 -16.81 1.66 21.45
CA ALA A 172 -15.57 1.49 20.71
C ALA A 172 -14.86 0.18 21.10
N LEU A 173 -14.77 -0.14 22.40
CA LEU A 173 -14.12 -1.35 22.87
C LEU A 173 -14.87 -2.62 22.47
N ALA A 174 -16.21 -2.62 22.54
CA ALA A 174 -17.02 -3.75 22.08
C ALA A 174 -16.77 -4.04 20.59
N GLN A 175 -16.67 -2.99 19.77
CA GLN A 175 -16.44 -3.11 18.33
C GLN A 175 -15.00 -3.52 18.00
N PHE A 176 -14.02 -3.00 18.74
CA PHE A 176 -12.63 -3.45 18.61
C PHE A 176 -12.49 -4.92 19.01
N LYS A 177 -13.10 -5.35 20.12
CA LYS A 177 -13.11 -6.76 20.52
C LYS A 177 -13.85 -7.65 19.53
N ALA A 178 -14.94 -7.19 18.94
CA ALA A 178 -15.67 -7.96 17.92
C ALA A 178 -14.82 -8.20 16.66
N ARG A 179 -13.98 -7.24 16.26
CA ARG A 179 -13.07 -7.37 15.11
C ARG A 179 -11.75 -8.06 15.44
N HIS A 180 -11.27 -7.90 16.66
CA HIS A 180 -9.98 -8.39 17.15
C HIS A 180 -10.16 -9.24 18.42
N PRO A 181 -10.88 -10.38 18.35
CA PRO A 181 -11.38 -11.12 19.52
C PRO A 181 -10.31 -11.74 20.43
N MET A 182 -9.05 -11.84 20.00
CA MET A 182 -7.96 -12.44 20.79
C MET A 182 -6.74 -11.51 20.94
N GLU A 183 -6.83 -10.24 20.55
CA GLU A 183 -5.65 -9.43 20.26
C GLU A 183 -5.57 -8.09 21.01
N ILE A 184 -6.55 -7.66 21.82
CA ILE A 184 -6.43 -6.37 22.54
C ILE A 184 -5.53 -6.52 23.78
N LEU A 185 -4.29 -6.05 23.69
CA LEU A 185 -3.27 -6.09 24.75
C LEU A 185 -3.60 -5.15 25.91
N ALA A 186 -4.08 -3.94 25.58
CA ALA A 186 -4.42 -2.91 26.55
C ALA A 186 -5.55 -2.02 26.03
N THR A 187 -6.30 -1.42 26.94
CA THR A 187 -7.30 -0.38 26.63
C THR A 187 -6.92 0.88 27.38
N VAL A 188 -6.47 1.89 26.65
CA VAL A 188 -6.10 3.21 27.18
C VAL A 188 -7.20 4.20 26.86
N CYS A 189 -7.64 4.93 27.87
CA CYS A 189 -8.73 5.90 27.77
C CYS A 189 -8.27 7.28 28.25
N LEU A 190 -8.49 8.30 27.43
CA LEU A 190 -8.18 9.70 27.73
C LEU A 190 -9.49 10.47 27.86
N ARG A 191 -9.72 11.10 29.01
CA ARG A 191 -10.92 11.89 29.33
C ARG A 191 -10.53 13.23 29.94
N PRO A 192 -11.23 14.34 29.65
CA PRO A 192 -11.00 15.60 30.35
C PRO A 192 -11.13 15.40 31.86
N VAL A 193 -10.25 16.02 32.64
CA VAL A 193 -10.31 15.98 34.12
C VAL A 193 -11.66 16.53 34.62
N ARG A 194 -12.25 17.49 33.89
CA ARG A 194 -13.57 18.07 34.18
C ARG A 194 -14.76 17.21 33.73
N GLY A 195 -14.51 16.04 33.13
CA GLY A 195 -15.52 15.18 32.53
C GLY A 195 -15.83 15.51 31.07
N THR A 196 -16.52 14.59 30.39
CA THR A 196 -16.90 14.74 28.98
C THR A 196 -18.03 15.75 28.83
N SER A 197 -17.86 16.74 27.96
CA SER A 197 -18.93 17.67 27.56
C SER A 197 -18.55 18.44 26.28
N GLU A 198 -19.53 19.04 25.61
CA GLU A 198 -19.28 19.90 24.45
C GLU A 198 -18.45 21.15 24.78
N ARG A 199 -18.41 21.55 26.07
CA ARG A 199 -17.68 22.71 26.58
C ARG A 199 -16.43 22.31 27.38
N ALA A 200 -16.00 21.05 27.29
CA ALA A 200 -14.86 20.54 28.06
C ALA A 200 -13.54 21.22 27.66
N LEU A 201 -13.44 21.69 26.42
CA LEU A 201 -12.29 22.38 25.85
C LEU A 201 -12.59 23.89 25.73
N GLN A 202 -11.79 24.73 26.38
CA GLN A 202 -12.12 26.16 26.52
C GLN A 202 -11.10 27.11 25.89
N ASN A 203 -9.83 26.72 25.81
CA ASN A 203 -8.78 27.62 25.33
C ASN A 203 -7.60 26.87 24.65
N PRO A 204 -6.75 27.58 23.89
CA PRO A 204 -5.59 26.98 23.23
C PRO A 204 -4.57 26.32 24.17
N GLY A 205 -4.38 26.85 25.37
CA GLY A 205 -3.44 26.27 26.35
C GLY A 205 -3.86 24.89 26.87
N GLU A 206 -5.17 24.65 27.02
CA GLU A 206 -5.74 23.32 27.30
C GLU A 206 -5.50 22.36 26.13
N VAL A 207 -5.63 22.81 24.88
CA VAL A 207 -5.31 21.99 23.69
C VAL A 207 -3.82 21.64 23.64
N SER A 208 -2.92 22.61 23.83
CA SER A 208 -1.48 22.35 23.87
C SER A 208 -1.13 21.29 24.93
N ARG A 209 -1.76 21.40 26.10
CA ARG A 209 -1.59 20.42 27.18
C ARG A 209 -2.14 19.03 26.83
N ALA A 210 -3.31 18.97 26.20
CA ALA A 210 -3.90 17.72 25.72
C ALA A 210 -2.99 17.01 24.71
N VAL A 211 -2.39 17.77 23.78
CA VAL A 211 -1.44 17.28 22.77
C VAL A 211 -0.17 16.70 23.42
N GLU A 212 0.39 17.38 24.43
CA GLU A 212 1.54 16.85 25.20
C GLU A 212 1.20 15.52 25.87
N GLN A 213 0.07 15.43 26.58
CA GLN A 213 -0.33 14.21 27.28
C GLN A 213 -0.62 13.07 26.30
N PHE A 214 -1.25 13.36 25.15
CA PHE A 214 -1.49 12.37 24.10
C PHE A 214 -0.19 11.83 23.53
N ARG A 215 0.79 12.70 23.26
CA ARG A 215 2.13 12.30 22.83
C ARG A 215 2.81 11.39 23.87
N THR A 216 2.79 11.79 25.14
CA THR A 216 3.34 10.96 26.22
C THR A 216 2.68 9.58 26.28
N VAL A 217 1.36 9.48 26.04
CA VAL A 217 0.67 8.18 25.95
C VAL A 217 1.19 7.36 24.78
N LEU A 218 1.30 7.92 23.57
CA LEU A 218 1.81 7.19 22.40
C LEU A 218 3.25 6.72 22.60
N ASP A 219 4.12 7.58 23.12
CA ASP A 219 5.52 7.25 23.41
C ASP A 219 5.60 6.14 24.49
N THR A 220 4.79 6.25 25.55
CA THR A 220 4.73 5.22 26.61
C THR A 220 4.21 3.88 26.08
N LEU A 221 3.22 3.89 25.20
CA LEU A 221 2.71 2.68 24.58
C LEU A 221 3.78 2.00 23.71
N HIS A 222 4.56 2.77 22.97
CA HIS A 222 5.69 2.25 22.21
C HIS A 222 6.76 1.63 23.12
N GLU A 223 7.14 2.31 24.20
CA GLU A 223 8.18 1.86 25.13
C GLU A 223 7.78 0.66 25.99
N ARG A 224 6.48 0.51 26.30
CA ARG A 224 5.98 -0.49 27.26
C ARG A 224 5.32 -1.69 26.61
N LEU A 225 4.90 -1.62 25.34
CA LEU A 225 4.26 -2.74 24.66
C LEU A 225 5.09 -3.16 23.45
N GLU A 226 6.16 -3.88 23.73
CA GLU A 226 7.06 -4.41 22.69
C GLU A 226 6.35 -5.56 21.94
N GLY A 227 6.27 -5.46 20.61
CA GLY A 227 5.57 -6.42 19.77
C GLY A 227 4.09 -6.10 19.49
N ALA A 228 3.55 -4.99 20.02
CA ALA A 228 2.22 -4.52 19.61
C ALA A 228 2.21 -4.20 18.11
N GLY A 229 1.26 -4.77 17.37
CA GLY A 229 1.12 -4.61 15.93
C GLY A 229 0.56 -3.25 15.52
N SER A 230 -0.34 -2.67 16.31
CA SER A 230 -0.84 -1.30 16.10
C SER A 230 -1.62 -0.76 17.31
N VAL A 231 -1.87 0.54 17.30
CA VAL A 231 -2.78 1.26 18.19
C VAL A 231 -4.07 1.58 17.42
N LEU A 232 -5.22 1.07 17.87
CA LEU A 232 -6.54 1.32 17.32
C LEU A 232 -7.13 2.57 17.97
N LEU A 233 -7.23 3.67 17.22
CA LEU A 233 -7.71 4.95 17.72
C LEU A 233 -9.19 5.16 17.40
N ALA A 234 -9.99 5.35 18.45
CA ALA A 234 -11.35 5.91 18.39
C ALA A 234 -11.37 7.25 19.13
N MET A 235 -12.08 8.24 18.59
CA MET A 235 -12.18 9.55 19.21
C MET A 235 -13.59 10.14 19.08
N ASP A 236 -14.00 10.89 20.10
CA ASP A 236 -15.11 11.83 20.04
C ASP A 236 -14.71 13.13 20.74
N CYS A 237 -14.29 14.10 19.94
CA CYS A 237 -13.76 15.38 20.39
C CYS A 237 -14.05 16.49 19.38
N PRO A 238 -13.86 17.77 19.76
CA PRO A 238 -13.91 18.88 18.81
C PRO A 238 -12.90 18.69 17.67
N GLY A 239 -13.26 19.14 16.46
CA GLY A 239 -12.41 18.99 15.28
C GLY A 239 -11.06 19.72 15.41
N SER A 240 -11.04 20.82 16.16
CA SER A 240 -9.81 21.53 16.52
C SER A 240 -8.85 20.68 17.35
N LEU A 241 -9.36 19.93 18.33
CA LEU A 241 -8.56 19.02 19.13
C LEU A 241 -8.08 17.83 18.29
N ALA A 242 -8.94 17.24 17.46
CA ALA A 242 -8.53 16.13 16.57
C ALA A 242 -7.35 16.52 15.68
N ALA A 243 -7.39 17.70 15.04
CA ALA A 243 -6.26 18.23 14.28
C ALA A 243 -5.03 18.47 15.16
N ALA A 244 -5.19 19.09 16.33
CA ALA A 244 -4.08 19.33 17.24
C ALA A 244 -3.37 18.03 17.66
N LEU A 245 -4.14 16.98 17.99
CA LEU A 245 -3.61 15.65 18.32
C LEU A 245 -2.82 15.03 17.16
N GLY A 246 -3.23 15.29 15.91
CA GLY A 246 -2.49 14.87 14.71
C GLY A 246 -1.03 15.35 14.70
N THR A 247 -0.76 16.53 15.26
CA THR A 247 0.59 17.10 15.33
C THR A 247 1.52 16.41 16.33
N ALA A 248 0.97 15.61 17.25
CA ALA A 248 1.73 14.84 18.25
C ALA A 248 2.18 13.46 17.74
N ILE A 249 1.64 13.01 16.61
CA ILE A 249 1.94 11.68 16.07
C ILE A 249 3.31 11.69 15.40
N ASN A 250 4.17 10.79 15.83
CA ASN A 250 5.45 10.49 15.20
C ASN A 250 5.47 9.04 14.70
N ALA A 251 5.02 8.86 13.46
CA ALA A 251 4.95 7.55 12.83
C ALA A 251 6.32 6.84 12.72
N GLN A 252 7.46 7.54 12.85
CA GLN A 252 8.78 6.92 12.78
C GLN A 252 9.19 6.21 14.07
N THR A 253 8.68 6.66 15.23
CA THR A 253 9.08 6.16 16.54
C THR A 253 7.93 5.56 17.33
N GLN A 254 6.72 5.61 16.80
CA GLN A 254 5.52 5.09 17.47
C GLN A 254 4.98 3.89 16.70
N HIS A 255 4.17 3.07 17.39
CA HIS A 255 3.43 1.99 16.77
C HIS A 255 2.49 2.51 15.67
N PRO A 256 2.21 1.71 14.62
CA PRO A 256 1.22 2.08 13.61
C PRO A 256 -0.12 2.45 14.26
N LEU A 257 -0.76 3.53 13.80
CA LEU A 257 -1.99 4.06 14.37
C LEU A 257 -3.17 3.84 13.40
N GLY A 258 -4.03 2.89 13.72
CA GLY A 258 -5.26 2.61 12.97
C GLY A 258 -6.36 3.61 13.33
N LEU A 259 -6.82 4.39 12.36
CA LEU A 259 -7.85 5.42 12.53
C LEU A 259 -9.24 4.83 12.33
N HIS A 260 -10.13 5.07 13.30
CA HIS A 260 -11.51 4.59 13.24
C HIS A 260 -12.52 5.72 13.23
N HIS A 261 -13.42 5.69 12.23
CA HIS A 261 -14.47 6.66 12.04
C HIS A 261 -15.79 6.21 12.66
N PHE A 262 -16.43 7.03 13.50
CA PHE A 262 -17.78 6.74 13.97
C PHE A 262 -18.83 7.04 12.89
N ASN A 263 -19.39 5.99 12.29
CA ASN A 263 -20.57 6.06 11.44
C ASN A 263 -21.82 6.17 12.32
N ARG A 264 -22.46 7.34 12.29
CA ARG A 264 -23.67 7.63 13.08
C ARG A 264 -24.89 6.81 12.66
N GLU A 265 -25.04 6.52 11.37
CA GLU A 265 -26.19 5.78 10.83
C GLU A 265 -26.17 4.32 11.30
N GLN A 266 -24.98 3.74 11.37
CA GLN A 266 -24.77 2.35 11.77
C GLN A 266 -24.42 2.19 13.25
N GLY A 267 -24.16 3.28 13.97
CA GLY A 267 -23.72 3.26 15.36
C GLY A 267 -22.38 2.56 15.58
N GLN A 268 -21.47 2.58 14.60
CA GLN A 268 -20.21 1.83 14.66
C GLN A 268 -18.97 2.59 14.17
N TYR A 269 -17.83 2.26 14.77
CA TYR A 269 -16.49 2.71 14.45
C TYR A 269 -15.89 1.92 13.31
N LEU A 270 -15.84 2.45 12.10
CA LEU A 270 -15.27 1.80 10.93
C LEU A 270 -13.76 2.04 10.86
N ALA A 271 -12.96 1.02 10.58
CA ALA A 271 -11.53 1.21 10.30
C ALA A 271 -11.38 1.83 8.90
N VAL A 272 -10.78 3.02 8.82
CA VAL A 272 -10.75 3.80 7.56
C VAL A 272 -9.34 4.14 7.06
N HIS A 273 -8.33 4.08 7.92
CA HIS A 273 -6.95 4.36 7.54
C HIS A 273 -5.95 3.86 8.58
N GLN A 274 -4.67 3.76 8.21
CA GLN A 274 -3.58 3.49 9.15
C GLN A 274 -2.40 4.43 8.89
N ILE A 275 -2.02 5.19 9.92
CA ILE A 275 -0.77 5.94 9.92
C ILE A 275 0.35 4.99 10.35
N SER A 276 1.24 4.63 9.44
CA SER A 276 2.43 3.83 9.72
C SER A 276 3.70 4.63 9.37
N PRO A 277 4.89 4.21 9.85
CA PRO A 277 6.15 4.72 9.33
C PRO A 277 6.19 4.49 7.83
N ARG A 278 5.76 5.51 7.08
CA ARG A 278 5.94 5.52 5.64
C ARG A 278 7.44 5.55 5.42
N ARG A 279 7.97 4.47 4.84
CA ARG A 279 9.22 4.55 4.07
C ARG A 279 8.98 5.64 3.04
N ARG A 280 9.46 6.84 3.35
CA ARG A 280 9.34 8.08 2.57
C ARG A 280 10.23 7.96 1.33
N LEU A 281 10.06 6.88 0.57
CA LEU A 281 11.03 6.44 -0.43
C LEU A 281 10.89 7.21 -1.73
N ALA A 282 9.70 7.69 -2.14
CA ALA A 282 9.55 8.29 -3.47
C ALA A 282 9.60 9.84 -3.52
N ALA A 283 8.81 10.55 -2.72
CA ALA A 283 8.65 12.02 -2.87
C ALA A 283 9.86 12.86 -2.39
N ALA A 284 10.71 12.31 -1.51
CA ALA A 284 11.96 12.96 -1.13
C ALA A 284 13.10 12.66 -2.14
N ARG A 285 12.90 11.74 -3.09
CA ARG A 285 13.98 11.21 -3.92
C ARG A 285 14.36 12.09 -5.09
N GLU A 286 13.44 12.79 -5.74
CA GLU A 286 13.83 13.69 -6.84
C GLU A 286 14.81 14.79 -6.36
N GLU A 287 14.67 15.23 -5.11
CA GLU A 287 15.58 16.19 -4.46
C GLU A 287 16.82 15.56 -3.84
N THR A 288 16.92 14.23 -3.77
CA THR A 288 18.10 13.51 -3.29
C THR A 288 18.80 12.67 -4.34
N LEU A 289 18.24 12.52 -5.54
CA LEU A 289 18.90 11.85 -6.66
C LEU A 289 19.97 12.79 -7.21
N THR A 290 21.21 12.39 -7.03
CA THR A 290 22.36 13.02 -7.67
C THR A 290 22.20 12.96 -9.20
N SER A 291 22.82 13.89 -9.93
CA SER A 291 22.81 13.88 -11.40
C SER A 291 23.30 12.55 -11.97
N LYS A 292 24.23 11.87 -11.28
CA LYS A 292 24.69 10.53 -11.62
C LYS A 292 23.57 9.48 -11.53
N GLN A 293 22.82 9.46 -10.42
CA GLN A 293 21.71 8.52 -10.26
C GLN A 293 20.62 8.76 -11.30
N TRP A 294 20.32 10.02 -11.61
CA TRP A 294 19.36 10.36 -12.66
C TRP A 294 19.81 9.85 -14.04
N GLN A 295 21.09 10.04 -14.40
CA GLN A 295 21.66 9.48 -15.62
C GLN A 295 21.55 7.96 -15.65
N GLU A 296 21.85 7.27 -14.54
CA GLU A 296 21.72 5.82 -14.46
C GLU A 296 20.27 5.34 -14.67
N ILE A 297 19.28 6.07 -14.13
CA ILE A 297 17.86 5.78 -14.33
C ILE A 297 17.45 5.99 -15.80
N GLN A 298 17.90 7.10 -16.42
CA GLN A 298 17.64 7.36 -17.84
C GLN A 298 18.27 6.29 -18.75
N GLU A 299 19.48 5.85 -18.44
CA GLU A 299 20.12 4.75 -19.18
C GLU A 299 19.38 3.42 -19.01
N GLU A 300 18.79 3.16 -17.84
CA GLU A 300 17.95 1.98 -17.66
C GLU A 300 16.65 2.08 -18.48
N LEU A 301 15.99 3.24 -18.48
CA LEU A 301 14.80 3.48 -19.31
C LEU A 301 15.09 3.29 -20.80
N LYS A 302 16.23 3.80 -21.31
CA LYS A 302 16.64 3.59 -22.71
C LYS A 302 16.74 2.11 -23.09
N LYS A 303 17.23 1.26 -22.19
CA LYS A 303 17.28 -0.20 -22.43
C LYS A 303 15.89 -0.81 -22.48
N VAL A 304 14.99 -0.41 -21.56
CA VAL A 304 13.59 -0.85 -21.58
C VAL A 304 12.90 -0.45 -22.88
N ILE A 305 13.12 0.78 -23.36
CA ILE A 305 12.65 1.28 -24.66
C ILE A 305 13.17 0.39 -25.79
N GLY A 306 14.48 0.07 -25.79
CA GLY A 306 15.07 -0.79 -26.81
C GLY A 306 14.46 -2.19 -26.86
N ILE A 307 14.16 -2.79 -25.70
CA ILE A 307 13.51 -4.10 -25.60
C ILE A 307 12.07 -4.04 -26.12
N HIS A 308 11.32 -2.99 -25.76
CA HIS A 308 9.97 -2.75 -26.26
C HIS A 308 9.96 -2.64 -27.80
N GLN A 309 10.87 -1.85 -28.36
CA GLN A 309 10.97 -1.68 -29.82
C GLN A 309 11.28 -2.99 -30.53
N GLN A 310 12.22 -3.79 -30.00
CA GLN A 310 12.54 -5.11 -30.55
C GLN A 310 11.35 -6.06 -30.49
N LEU A 311 10.63 -6.07 -29.36
CA LEU A 311 9.44 -6.89 -29.17
C LEU A 311 8.33 -6.50 -30.16
N VAL A 312 8.04 -5.21 -30.29
CA VAL A 312 7.03 -4.68 -31.22
C VAL A 312 7.39 -5.00 -32.67
N GLU A 313 8.64 -4.79 -33.06
CA GLU A 313 9.08 -5.06 -34.44
C GLU A 313 8.93 -6.54 -34.80
N TRP A 314 9.32 -7.44 -33.89
CA TRP A 314 9.12 -8.87 -34.09
C TRP A 314 7.63 -9.25 -34.14
N LEU A 315 6.80 -8.71 -33.24
CA LEU A 315 5.36 -8.99 -33.23
C LEU A 315 4.61 -8.45 -34.47
N ARG A 316 5.19 -7.49 -35.20
CA ARG A 316 4.64 -6.99 -36.47
C ARG A 316 4.88 -7.93 -37.65
N GLN A 317 5.77 -8.91 -37.50
CA GLN A 317 6.03 -9.88 -38.56
C GLN A 317 4.78 -10.74 -38.79
N PRO A 318 4.37 -11.00 -40.06
CA PRO A 318 3.16 -11.74 -40.37
C PRO A 318 3.07 -13.12 -39.70
N GLU A 319 4.21 -13.76 -39.46
CA GLU A 319 4.31 -15.06 -38.80
C GLU A 319 3.83 -15.04 -37.35
N GLN A 320 3.86 -13.87 -36.69
CA GLN A 320 3.46 -13.70 -35.29
C GLN A 320 1.99 -13.28 -35.14
N GLN A 321 1.22 -13.17 -36.23
CA GLN A 321 -0.17 -12.71 -36.20
C GLN A 321 -1.05 -13.49 -35.20
N THR A 322 -0.84 -14.80 -35.09
CA THR A 322 -1.57 -15.65 -34.12
C THR A 322 -1.26 -15.29 -32.66
N LEU A 323 -0.02 -14.88 -32.35
CA LEU A 323 0.35 -14.39 -31.02
C LEU A 323 -0.25 -13.02 -30.74
N VAL A 324 -0.32 -12.14 -31.74
CA VAL A 324 -0.96 -10.82 -31.61
C VAL A 324 -2.46 -10.96 -31.34
N GLU A 325 -3.12 -11.90 -32.00
CA GLU A 325 -4.52 -12.24 -31.72
C GLU A 325 -4.69 -12.83 -30.31
N ARG A 326 -3.75 -13.69 -29.87
CA ARG A 326 -3.72 -14.26 -28.53
C ARG A 326 -3.52 -13.23 -27.43
N LEU A 327 -2.71 -12.21 -27.70
CA LEU A 327 -2.54 -11.02 -26.85
C LEU A 327 -3.84 -10.23 -26.70
N GLY A 328 -4.79 -10.42 -27.63
CA GLY A 328 -6.11 -9.80 -27.71
C GLY A 328 -6.18 -8.60 -28.68
N GLY A 329 -5.10 -8.31 -29.42
CA GLY A 329 -5.06 -7.18 -30.35
C GLY A 329 -3.73 -6.41 -30.40
N ARG A 330 -3.80 -5.20 -30.98
CA ARG A 330 -2.63 -4.40 -31.40
C ARG A 330 -2.13 -3.40 -30.35
N VAL A 331 -2.68 -3.39 -29.14
CA VAL A 331 -2.34 -2.38 -28.10
C VAL A 331 -0.84 -2.29 -27.87
N LEU A 332 -0.13 -3.41 -27.76
CA LEU A 332 1.32 -3.41 -27.60
C LEU A 332 2.03 -2.86 -28.85
N LEU A 333 1.58 -3.24 -30.05
CA LEU A 333 2.17 -2.86 -31.33
C LEU A 333 2.03 -1.36 -31.64
N ASP A 334 0.95 -0.77 -31.15
CA ASP A 334 0.61 0.64 -31.34
C ASP A 334 1.11 1.51 -30.17
N SER A 335 1.69 0.90 -29.13
CA SER A 335 2.17 1.60 -27.95
C SER A 335 3.56 2.20 -28.11
N GLN A 336 3.88 3.18 -27.26
CA GLN A 336 5.20 3.78 -27.11
C GLN A 336 5.56 3.91 -25.63
N ILE A 337 6.85 4.00 -25.31
CA ILE A 337 7.31 4.27 -23.94
C ILE A 337 7.78 5.72 -23.89
N ASP A 338 7.35 6.46 -22.87
CA ASP A 338 7.81 7.82 -22.59
C ASP A 338 9.33 7.83 -22.41
N THR A 339 10.01 8.81 -23.01
CA THR A 339 11.47 8.93 -22.96
C THR A 339 11.96 9.53 -21.64
N THR A 340 11.05 10.03 -20.81
CA THR A 340 11.36 10.59 -19.49
C THR A 340 10.83 9.68 -18.39
N PRO A 341 11.66 9.32 -17.38
CA PRO A 341 11.18 8.60 -16.21
C PRO A 341 10.05 9.39 -15.51
N ALA A 342 8.99 8.70 -15.09
CA ALA A 342 7.93 9.34 -14.33
C ALA A 342 8.38 9.59 -12.88
N THR A 343 8.17 10.83 -12.42
CA THR A 343 8.57 11.27 -11.07
C THR A 343 7.38 11.45 -10.14
N GLU A 344 6.18 11.56 -10.71
CA GLU A 344 4.94 11.61 -9.95
C GLU A 344 4.69 10.30 -9.17
N ARG A 345 4.16 10.44 -7.94
CA ARG A 345 3.60 9.33 -7.17
C ARG A 345 2.36 8.81 -7.84
N THR A 346 2.53 7.72 -8.55
CA THR A 346 1.49 7.12 -9.37
C THR A 346 1.53 5.62 -9.18
N PRO A 347 0.44 4.90 -9.44
CA PRO A 347 0.51 3.44 -9.40
C PRO A 347 1.67 2.96 -10.28
N LEU A 348 2.28 1.84 -9.88
CA LEU A 348 3.59 1.32 -10.31
C LEU A 348 3.83 1.30 -11.82
N PHE A 349 2.76 1.41 -12.62
CA PHE A 349 2.80 1.45 -14.07
C PHE A 349 1.59 2.23 -14.63
N ARG A 350 1.81 3.13 -15.61
CA ARG A 350 0.75 3.93 -16.26
C ARG A 350 0.75 3.71 -17.77
N TYR A 351 -0.41 3.33 -18.31
CA TYR A 351 -0.71 3.38 -19.74
C TYR A 351 -1.75 4.45 -19.99
N GLN A 352 -1.41 5.49 -20.75
CA GLN A 352 -2.33 6.55 -21.10
C GLN A 352 -2.16 6.92 -22.57
N ALA A 353 -3.26 6.85 -23.33
CA ALA A 353 -3.31 7.25 -24.74
C ALA A 353 -2.21 6.63 -25.63
N GLY A 354 -1.91 5.34 -25.44
CA GLY A 354 -0.87 4.66 -26.21
C GLY A 354 0.52 4.70 -25.58
N THR A 355 0.73 5.51 -24.54
CA THR A 355 2.06 5.73 -23.97
C THR A 355 2.19 5.08 -22.59
N TRP A 356 3.23 4.27 -22.42
CA TRP A 356 3.65 3.72 -21.13
C TRP A 356 4.60 4.69 -20.42
N LYS A 357 4.39 4.88 -19.12
CA LYS A 357 5.30 5.63 -18.25
C LYS A 357 5.86 4.74 -17.15
N PHE A 358 7.18 4.77 -16.98
CA PHE A 358 7.89 3.99 -15.97
C PHE A 358 8.35 4.91 -14.83
N PRO A 359 7.91 4.67 -13.59
CA PRO A 359 8.35 5.45 -12.45
C PRO A 359 9.81 5.13 -12.10
N VAL A 360 10.49 6.10 -11.49
CA VAL A 360 11.89 6.00 -11.06
C VAL A 360 12.15 4.73 -10.22
N ASP A 361 11.30 4.44 -9.22
CA ASP A 361 11.50 3.31 -8.32
C ASP A 361 11.42 1.95 -9.06
N LEU A 362 10.59 1.84 -10.11
CA LEU A 362 10.51 0.63 -10.93
C LEU A 362 11.79 0.44 -11.75
N LEU A 363 12.34 1.52 -12.31
CA LEU A 363 13.59 1.47 -13.07
C LEU A 363 14.79 1.12 -12.17
N GLU A 364 14.83 1.61 -10.93
CA GLU A 364 15.81 1.16 -9.94
C GLU A 364 15.68 -0.34 -9.64
N GLY A 365 14.43 -0.81 -9.52
CA GLY A 365 14.11 -2.22 -9.37
C GLY A 365 14.60 -3.07 -10.54
N PHE A 366 14.41 -2.64 -11.79
CA PHE A 366 14.98 -3.31 -12.96
C PHE A 366 16.49 -3.32 -12.98
N ARG A 367 17.13 -2.22 -12.55
CA ARG A 367 18.59 -2.17 -12.45
C ARG A 367 19.11 -3.19 -11.43
N ALA A 368 18.46 -3.28 -10.26
CA ALA A 368 18.80 -4.27 -9.24
C ALA A 368 18.56 -5.71 -9.75
N LEU A 369 17.45 -5.93 -10.46
CA LEU A 369 17.15 -7.21 -11.10
C LEU A 369 18.24 -7.58 -12.12
N ARG A 370 18.68 -6.65 -12.97
CA ARG A 370 19.75 -6.88 -13.95
C ARG A 370 21.05 -7.33 -13.29
N GLN A 371 21.41 -6.70 -12.17
CA GLN A 371 22.58 -7.08 -11.38
C GLN A 371 22.43 -8.49 -10.79
N ARG A 372 21.24 -8.82 -10.27
CA ARG A 372 20.95 -10.14 -9.68
C ARG A 372 20.97 -11.26 -10.72
N LEU A 373 20.41 -11.05 -11.90
CA LEU A 373 20.30 -12.08 -12.93
C LEU A 373 21.66 -12.41 -13.57
N GLY A 374 22.58 -11.45 -13.65
CA GLY A 374 23.91 -11.64 -14.26
C GLY A 374 23.91 -11.92 -15.77
N SER A 375 22.76 -12.20 -16.38
CA SER A 375 22.56 -12.40 -17.82
C SER A 375 21.70 -11.29 -18.40
N LYS A 376 22.19 -10.69 -19.50
CA LYS A 376 21.44 -9.69 -20.26
C LYS A 376 20.18 -10.32 -20.86
N GLU A 377 20.28 -11.52 -21.42
CA GLU A 377 19.17 -12.20 -22.09
C GLU A 377 18.01 -12.52 -21.13
N ASP A 378 18.33 -12.95 -19.90
CA ASP A 378 17.32 -13.19 -18.87
C ASP A 378 16.67 -11.88 -18.42
N TRP A 379 17.45 -10.81 -18.28
CA TRP A 379 16.90 -9.50 -17.96
C TRP A 379 16.00 -8.96 -19.07
N ASP A 380 16.44 -9.04 -20.33
CA ASP A 380 15.63 -8.65 -21.49
C ASP A 380 14.31 -9.46 -21.53
N GLU A 381 14.35 -10.73 -21.14
CA GLU A 381 13.15 -11.57 -21.06
C GLU A 381 12.22 -11.16 -19.92
N CYS A 382 12.75 -10.82 -18.74
CA CYS A 382 11.96 -10.27 -17.64
C CYS A 382 11.18 -9.02 -18.07
N ILE A 383 11.84 -8.11 -18.81
CA ILE A 383 11.18 -6.91 -19.33
C ILE A 383 10.11 -7.26 -20.37
N ARG A 384 10.38 -8.20 -21.30
CA ARG A 384 9.37 -8.66 -22.28
C ARG A 384 8.15 -9.28 -21.59
N LEU A 385 8.36 -10.14 -20.60
CA LEU A 385 7.29 -10.79 -19.83
C LEU A 385 6.38 -9.75 -19.17
N LEU A 386 6.97 -8.72 -18.57
CA LEU A 386 6.22 -7.62 -17.99
C LEU A 386 5.43 -6.83 -19.04
N LEU A 387 6.08 -6.38 -20.12
CA LEU A 387 5.42 -5.58 -21.17
C LEU A 387 4.23 -6.32 -21.78
N VAL A 388 4.36 -7.63 -21.99
CA VAL A 388 3.28 -8.48 -22.51
C VAL A 388 2.15 -8.62 -21.47
N HIS A 389 2.50 -8.86 -20.21
CA HIS A 389 1.53 -9.01 -19.11
C HIS A 389 0.66 -7.76 -18.99
N GLU A 390 1.29 -6.60 -18.98
CA GLU A 390 0.57 -5.34 -18.84
C GLU A 390 -0.22 -4.98 -20.11
N ALA A 391 0.30 -5.27 -21.30
CA ALA A 391 -0.43 -5.09 -22.55
C ALA A 391 -1.71 -5.93 -22.59
N TYR A 392 -1.68 -7.14 -22.03
CA TYR A 392 -2.85 -7.99 -21.90
C TYR A 392 -3.91 -7.34 -20.99
N HIS A 393 -3.51 -6.79 -19.84
CA HIS A 393 -4.42 -6.09 -18.93
C HIS A 393 -5.09 -4.86 -19.54
N VAL A 394 -4.34 -4.04 -20.29
CA VAL A 394 -4.89 -2.86 -20.98
C VAL A 394 -6.04 -3.25 -21.93
N GLN A 395 -5.94 -4.40 -22.58
CA GLN A 395 -6.94 -4.84 -23.57
C GLN A 395 -8.23 -5.36 -22.94
N GLN A 396 -8.20 -5.77 -21.67
CA GLN A 396 -9.38 -6.25 -20.94
C GLN A 396 -10.38 -5.13 -20.58
N ARG A 397 -10.25 -3.93 -21.18
CA ARG A 397 -11.18 -2.78 -21.10
C ARG A 397 -11.55 -2.34 -19.68
N GLY A 398 -10.74 -2.64 -18.67
CA GLY A 398 -11.12 -2.36 -17.28
C GLY A 398 -10.10 -2.65 -16.19
N LEU A 399 -8.91 -3.17 -16.49
CA LEU A 399 -7.83 -3.37 -15.51
C LEU A 399 -6.61 -2.56 -15.91
N THR A 400 -6.73 -1.24 -15.80
CA THR A 400 -5.56 -0.37 -15.73
C THR A 400 -5.33 -0.01 -14.27
N SER A 401 -4.15 0.49 -13.95
CA SER A 401 -3.84 1.02 -12.63
C SER A 401 -4.83 2.11 -12.13
N TYR A 402 -5.63 2.69 -13.03
CA TYR A 402 -6.66 3.68 -12.73
C TYR A 402 -8.06 3.09 -12.44
N SER A 403 -8.34 1.86 -12.86
CA SER A 403 -9.64 1.20 -12.73
C SER A 403 -9.63 0.01 -11.75
N TYR A 404 -8.52 -0.13 -11.02
CA TYR A 404 -8.36 -1.14 -9.97
C TYR A 404 -9.17 -0.80 -8.70
N SER A 405 -9.68 0.43 -8.57
CA SER A 405 -10.55 0.86 -7.48
C SER A 405 -11.87 0.08 -7.49
N GLY A 406 -12.01 -0.85 -6.53
CA GLY A 406 -13.21 -1.68 -6.31
C GLY A 406 -13.06 -3.16 -6.69
N SER A 407 -12.18 -3.48 -7.65
CA SER A 407 -11.93 -4.86 -8.13
C SER A 407 -11.14 -5.70 -7.12
N GLY A 408 -10.40 -5.06 -6.23
CA GLY A 408 -9.56 -5.72 -5.25
C GLY A 408 -10.28 -6.57 -4.20
N ARG A 409 -11.59 -6.39 -4.01
CA ARG A 409 -12.45 -7.32 -3.23
C ARG A 409 -12.67 -8.66 -3.93
N THR A 410 -12.39 -8.72 -5.23
CA THR A 410 -12.46 -9.93 -6.06
C THR A 410 -11.07 -10.52 -6.26
N GLY A 411 -10.33 -10.74 -5.18
CA GLY A 411 -8.96 -11.25 -5.21
C GLY A 411 -8.78 -12.50 -6.09
N TRP A 412 -9.79 -13.38 -6.14
CA TRP A 412 -9.85 -14.55 -7.01
C TRP A 412 -10.04 -14.24 -8.51
N VAL A 413 -10.83 -13.22 -8.84
CA VAL A 413 -11.02 -12.77 -10.23
C VAL A 413 -9.73 -12.11 -10.71
N LEU A 414 -9.14 -11.24 -9.90
CA LEU A 414 -7.87 -10.62 -10.20
C LEU A 414 -6.74 -11.64 -10.34
N GLU A 415 -6.73 -12.68 -9.51
CA GLU A 415 -5.80 -13.80 -9.69
C GLU A 415 -6.01 -14.52 -11.01
N ALA A 416 -7.27 -14.78 -11.40
CA ALA A 416 -7.58 -15.40 -12.68
C ALA A 416 -7.07 -14.56 -13.85
N VAL A 417 -7.27 -13.25 -13.77
CA VAL A 417 -6.83 -12.29 -14.79
C VAL A 417 -5.30 -12.21 -14.86
N ASP A 418 -4.60 -12.12 -13.72
CA ASP A 418 -3.14 -12.17 -13.69
C ASP A 418 -2.61 -13.50 -14.25
N TYR A 419 -3.27 -14.62 -13.93
CA TYR A 419 -2.88 -15.94 -14.43
C TYR A 419 -2.97 -16.00 -15.96
N ASP A 420 -4.07 -15.52 -16.53
CA ASP A 420 -4.25 -15.50 -17.99
C ASP A 420 -3.20 -14.59 -18.67
N ALA A 421 -2.91 -13.43 -18.08
CA ALA A 421 -1.87 -12.53 -18.56
C ALA A 421 -0.47 -13.17 -18.51
N ASP A 422 -0.13 -13.82 -17.40
CA ASP A 422 1.14 -14.53 -17.23
C ASP A 422 1.29 -15.69 -18.22
N VAL A 423 0.24 -16.48 -18.45
CA VAL A 423 0.24 -17.56 -19.46
C VAL A 423 0.57 -17.01 -20.84
N VAL A 424 -0.09 -15.93 -21.26
CA VAL A 424 0.18 -15.30 -22.55
C VAL A 424 1.62 -14.75 -22.62
N SER A 425 2.11 -14.14 -21.55
CA SER A 425 3.51 -13.70 -21.45
C SER A 425 4.49 -14.86 -21.64
N VAL A 426 4.25 -16.00 -21.01
CA VAL A 426 5.09 -17.20 -21.13
C VAL A 426 5.03 -17.78 -22.55
N GLU A 427 3.85 -17.82 -23.18
CA GLU A 427 3.66 -18.27 -24.57
C GLU A 427 4.48 -17.39 -25.54
N VAL A 428 4.38 -16.07 -25.41
CA VAL A 428 5.13 -15.10 -26.23
C VAL A 428 6.63 -15.22 -26.01
N ALA A 429 7.09 -15.34 -24.76
CA ALA A 429 8.51 -15.53 -24.45
C ALA A 429 9.07 -16.84 -25.04
N LEU A 430 8.28 -17.92 -25.01
CA LEU A 430 8.68 -19.19 -25.62
C LEU A 430 8.80 -19.08 -27.14
N ALA A 431 7.84 -18.41 -27.79
CA ALA A 431 7.90 -18.16 -29.23
C ALA A 431 9.09 -17.27 -29.61
N TRP A 432 9.37 -16.22 -28.82
CA TRP A 432 10.54 -15.37 -28.98
C TRP A 432 11.85 -16.17 -28.92
N ARG A 433 12.00 -17.06 -27.94
CA ARG A 433 13.19 -17.93 -27.82
C ARG A 433 13.37 -18.81 -29.05
N ARG A 434 12.26 -19.38 -29.58
CA ARG A 434 12.28 -20.24 -30.76
C ARG A 434 12.70 -19.50 -32.04
N SER A 435 12.33 -18.22 -32.17
CA SER A 435 12.70 -17.41 -33.34
C SER A 435 14.11 -16.83 -33.28
N HIS A 436 14.65 -16.57 -32.09
CA HIS A 436 15.93 -15.85 -31.93
C HIS A 436 17.11 -16.70 -31.46
N ARG A 437 16.90 -17.93 -30.97
CA ARG A 437 18.01 -18.83 -30.66
C ARG A 437 18.21 -19.80 -31.83
N ALA A 438 19.43 -19.85 -32.38
CA ALA A 438 19.85 -20.94 -33.26
C ALA A 438 19.48 -22.26 -32.58
N ALA A 439 18.88 -23.20 -33.32
CA ALA A 439 18.28 -24.45 -32.84
C ALA A 439 19.13 -25.08 -31.72
N THR A 440 18.85 -24.71 -30.48
CA THR A 440 19.65 -25.08 -29.32
C THR A 440 18.94 -26.25 -28.70
N ALA A 441 19.68 -27.34 -28.48
CA ALA A 441 19.19 -28.66 -28.10
C ALA A 441 18.61 -28.75 -26.67
N GLN A 442 18.22 -27.63 -26.04
CA GLN A 442 17.61 -27.68 -24.72
C GLN A 442 16.18 -28.25 -24.83
N PRO A 443 15.82 -29.20 -23.94
CA PRO A 443 14.45 -29.71 -23.88
C PRO A 443 13.46 -28.55 -23.70
N PRO A 444 12.29 -28.56 -24.37
CA PRO A 444 11.29 -27.51 -24.22
C PRO A 444 10.87 -27.22 -22.77
N SER A 445 10.85 -28.26 -21.92
CA SER A 445 10.59 -28.15 -20.47
C SER A 445 11.63 -27.28 -19.75
N HIS A 446 12.90 -27.36 -20.13
CA HIS A 446 13.96 -26.52 -19.57
C HIS A 446 13.77 -25.04 -19.95
N ALA A 447 13.41 -24.79 -21.21
CA ALA A 447 13.13 -23.44 -21.68
C ALA A 447 11.95 -22.82 -20.91
N LEU A 448 10.85 -23.57 -20.73
CA LEU A 448 9.70 -23.13 -19.94
C LEU A 448 10.04 -22.87 -18.48
N ALA A 449 10.76 -23.78 -17.81
CA ALA A 449 11.18 -23.59 -16.42
C ALA A 449 11.93 -22.27 -16.25
N ASN A 450 12.90 -21.99 -17.14
CA ASN A 450 13.69 -20.76 -17.08
C ASN A 450 12.86 -19.50 -17.33
N ILE A 451 11.89 -19.54 -18.26
CA ILE A 451 10.97 -18.41 -18.50
C ILE A 451 10.16 -18.13 -17.22
N ILE A 452 9.65 -19.16 -16.56
CA ILE A 452 8.84 -18.99 -15.33
C ILE A 452 9.71 -18.48 -14.18
N TRP A 453 10.97 -18.95 -14.06
CA TRP A 453 11.91 -18.37 -13.10
C TRP A 453 12.19 -16.89 -13.37
N ASN A 454 12.31 -16.48 -14.64
CA ASN A 454 12.43 -15.07 -15.02
C ASN A 454 11.15 -14.28 -14.68
N ALA A 455 9.96 -14.86 -14.88
CA ALA A 455 8.69 -14.25 -14.46
C ALA A 455 8.64 -14.04 -12.93
N LEU A 456 9.03 -15.05 -12.14
CA LEU A 456 9.10 -14.97 -10.68
C LEU A 456 10.06 -13.87 -10.22
N GLU A 457 11.24 -13.76 -10.82
CA GLU A 457 12.19 -12.68 -10.53
C GLU A 457 11.66 -11.29 -10.94
N SER A 458 10.85 -11.22 -12.00
CA SER A 458 10.19 -9.98 -12.45
C SER A 458 9.13 -9.51 -11.45
N VAL A 459 8.27 -10.41 -10.97
CA VAL A 459 7.22 -10.09 -9.97
C VAL A 459 7.84 -9.52 -8.70
N ARG A 460 9.05 -9.98 -8.33
CA ARG A 460 9.76 -9.52 -7.14
C ARG A 460 10.10 -8.03 -7.20
N VAL A 461 10.29 -7.44 -8.36
CA VAL A 461 10.56 -6.00 -8.48
C VAL A 461 9.47 -5.14 -7.83
N PHE A 462 8.25 -5.65 -7.72
CA PHE A 462 7.08 -4.95 -7.15
C PHE A 462 6.89 -5.17 -5.65
N GLU A 463 7.81 -5.86 -4.97
CA GLU A 463 7.74 -6.09 -3.54
C GLU A 463 8.49 -5.01 -2.74
N PRO A 464 7.81 -4.25 -1.87
CA PRO A 464 8.40 -3.12 -1.17
C PRO A 464 9.35 -3.53 -0.01
N GLU A 465 9.24 -4.78 0.45
CA GLU A 465 9.93 -5.29 1.65
C GLU A 465 10.91 -6.43 1.33
N ARG A 466 12.05 -6.36 2.01
CA ARG A 466 13.21 -7.25 1.85
C ARG A 466 13.86 -7.47 3.22
N PRO A 467 13.86 -8.70 3.78
CA PRO A 467 13.16 -9.90 3.30
C PRO A 467 11.63 -9.70 3.27
N ILE A 468 10.90 -10.54 2.54
CA ILE A 468 9.43 -10.44 2.46
C ILE A 468 8.83 -10.83 3.82
N GLN A 469 8.36 -9.85 4.58
CA GLN A 469 7.74 -10.08 5.89
C GLN A 469 6.23 -10.24 5.77
N THR A 470 5.62 -9.50 4.85
CA THR A 470 4.18 -9.56 4.57
C THR A 470 3.95 -9.56 3.07
N LEU A 471 2.86 -10.17 2.63
CA LEU A 471 2.54 -10.24 1.21
C LEU A 471 1.02 -10.23 1.02
N PRO A 472 0.45 -9.57 0.01
CA PRO A 472 -0.96 -9.75 -0.28
C PRO A 472 -1.27 -11.22 -0.61
N GLU A 473 -2.39 -11.73 -0.09
CA GLU A 473 -2.75 -13.15 -0.21
C GLU A 473 -2.80 -13.63 -1.67
N ARG A 474 -3.40 -12.81 -2.54
CA ARG A 474 -3.41 -13.00 -4.00
C ARG A 474 -2.02 -13.19 -4.58
N ARG A 475 -1.05 -12.39 -4.10
CA ARG A 475 0.32 -12.45 -4.58
C ARG A 475 1.04 -13.68 -4.07
N LEU A 476 0.71 -14.16 -2.87
CA LEU A 476 1.28 -15.40 -2.32
C LEU A 476 0.84 -16.56 -3.20
N ARG A 477 -0.46 -16.62 -3.53
CA ARG A 477 -0.97 -17.65 -4.45
C ARG A 477 -0.29 -17.58 -5.81
N ARG A 478 -0.12 -16.38 -6.40
CA ARG A 478 0.63 -16.20 -7.65
C ARG A 478 2.05 -16.76 -7.56
N TYR A 479 2.80 -16.50 -6.48
CA TYR A 479 4.12 -17.12 -6.26
C TYR A 479 4.04 -18.65 -6.21
N LEU A 480 3.12 -19.20 -5.41
CA LEU A 480 2.98 -20.65 -5.24
C LEU A 480 2.63 -21.35 -6.57
N ILE A 481 1.69 -20.78 -7.33
CA ILE A 481 1.26 -21.28 -8.65
C ILE A 481 2.46 -21.36 -9.61
N TRP A 482 3.23 -20.27 -9.72
CA TRP A 482 4.36 -20.22 -10.64
C TRP A 482 5.55 -21.04 -10.15
N LEU A 483 5.78 -21.14 -8.85
CA LEU A 483 6.79 -22.04 -8.28
C LEU A 483 6.48 -23.50 -8.54
N PHE A 484 5.21 -23.91 -8.39
CA PHE A 484 4.78 -25.25 -8.76
C PHE A 484 5.12 -25.55 -10.22
N HIS A 485 4.77 -24.66 -11.15
CA HIS A 485 5.09 -24.87 -12.56
C HIS A 485 6.60 -24.87 -12.85
N ALA A 486 7.35 -23.91 -12.30
CA ALA A 486 8.80 -23.84 -12.49
C ALA A 486 9.48 -25.14 -12.06
N CYS A 487 9.17 -25.61 -10.84
CA CYS A 487 9.75 -26.84 -10.31
C CYS A 487 9.29 -28.07 -11.09
N ARG A 488 8.00 -28.14 -11.45
CA ARG A 488 7.47 -29.25 -12.27
C ARG A 488 8.19 -29.37 -13.61
N PHE A 489 8.39 -28.25 -14.31
CA PHE A 489 9.09 -28.25 -15.58
C PHE A 489 10.59 -28.53 -15.42
N SER A 490 11.23 -28.07 -14.34
CA SER A 490 12.60 -28.44 -14.00
C SER A 490 12.75 -29.95 -13.79
N THR A 491 11.85 -30.57 -13.01
CA THR A 491 11.86 -32.02 -12.77
C THR A 491 11.60 -32.80 -14.06
N ALA A 492 10.62 -32.41 -14.87
CA ALA A 492 10.33 -33.04 -16.16
C ALA A 492 11.50 -32.91 -17.15
N ALA A 493 12.22 -31.78 -17.14
CA ALA A 493 13.41 -31.57 -17.97
C ALA A 493 14.55 -32.54 -17.59
N LEU A 494 14.75 -32.80 -16.29
CA LEU A 494 15.72 -33.77 -15.80
C LEU A 494 15.36 -35.21 -16.22
N ALA A 495 14.07 -35.55 -16.19
CA ALA A 495 13.55 -36.85 -16.61
C ALA A 495 13.53 -37.04 -18.15
N ARG A 496 13.80 -35.98 -18.92
CA ARG A 496 13.71 -35.95 -20.40
C ARG A 496 12.34 -36.38 -20.94
N GLU A 497 11.28 -36.05 -20.20
CA GLU A 497 9.91 -36.36 -20.59
C GLU A 497 9.37 -35.38 -21.65
N GLU A 498 8.29 -35.78 -22.32
CA GLU A 498 7.57 -34.89 -23.24
C GLU A 498 7.11 -33.62 -22.51
N GLN A 499 7.08 -32.49 -23.23
CA GLN A 499 6.76 -31.19 -22.67
C GLN A 499 5.37 -31.20 -22.00
N PRO A 500 5.26 -31.03 -20.67
CA PRO A 500 3.96 -30.95 -20.03
C PRO A 500 3.22 -29.69 -20.52
N ALA A 501 1.91 -29.76 -20.67
CA ALA A 501 1.12 -28.55 -20.95
C ALA A 501 1.14 -27.60 -19.73
N LEU A 502 1.22 -26.30 -19.98
CA LEU A 502 0.96 -25.27 -18.97
C LEU A 502 -0.56 -25.25 -18.73
N GLU A 503 -0.97 -25.67 -17.54
CA GLU A 503 -2.38 -25.84 -17.19
C GLU A 503 -2.65 -25.16 -15.86
N ARG A 504 -3.88 -24.73 -15.65
CA ARG A 504 -4.26 -24.03 -14.43
C ARG A 504 -4.10 -24.90 -13.18
N VAL A 505 -3.45 -24.35 -12.17
CA VAL A 505 -3.32 -24.92 -10.84
C VAL A 505 -3.88 -23.93 -9.83
N PHE A 506 -4.54 -24.45 -8.79
CA PHE A 506 -5.00 -23.65 -7.66
C PHE A 506 -4.22 -24.10 -6.43
N ILE A 507 -3.59 -23.16 -5.74
CA ILE A 507 -2.79 -23.45 -4.54
C ILE A 507 -3.17 -22.47 -3.44
N GLU A 508 -3.45 -22.99 -2.26
CA GLU A 508 -3.81 -22.19 -1.10
C GLU A 508 -3.10 -22.71 0.16
N VAL A 509 -2.72 -21.79 1.03
CA VAL A 509 -2.15 -22.09 2.35
C VAL A 509 -3.13 -21.63 3.42
N ALA A 510 -3.65 -22.56 4.19
CA ALA A 510 -4.48 -22.29 5.36
C ALA A 510 -3.61 -22.19 6.63
N GLY A 511 -4.07 -21.38 7.59
CA GLY A 511 -3.44 -21.21 8.90
C GLY A 511 -2.44 -20.04 8.99
N LEU A 512 -2.28 -19.26 7.91
CA LEU A 512 -1.45 -18.04 7.97
C LEU A 512 -2.20 -16.89 8.67
N PRO A 513 -1.54 -16.12 9.54
CA PRO A 513 -2.13 -14.90 10.10
C PRO A 513 -2.39 -13.89 8.98
N THR A 514 -3.65 -13.44 8.87
CA THR A 514 -4.07 -12.44 7.89
C THR A 514 -4.42 -11.11 8.54
N PHE A 515 -4.26 -10.03 7.81
CA PHE A 515 -4.67 -8.69 8.24
C PHE A 515 -5.06 -7.84 7.01
N PRO A 516 -5.91 -6.81 7.15
CA PRO A 516 -6.24 -5.91 6.04
C PRO A 516 -4.97 -5.26 5.46
N ASP A 517 -4.87 -5.17 4.13
CA ASP A 517 -3.75 -4.52 3.46
C ASP A 517 -3.76 -3.01 3.77
N PRO A 518 -2.72 -2.46 4.44
CA PRO A 518 -2.69 -1.05 4.81
C PRO A 518 -2.35 -0.13 3.63
N HIS A 519 -1.95 -0.68 2.49
CA HIS A 519 -1.58 0.07 1.29
C HIS A 519 -2.72 0.16 0.26
N GLU A 520 -3.78 -0.62 0.46
CA GLU A 520 -4.90 -0.69 -0.46
C GLU A 520 -6.15 -0.21 0.25
N SER A 521 -6.99 0.53 -0.47
CA SER A 521 -8.18 1.12 0.10
C SER A 521 -9.32 0.08 0.27
N TYR A 522 -9.27 -1.06 -0.41
CA TYR A 522 -10.31 -2.10 -0.39
C TYR A 522 -9.91 -3.35 0.43
N SER A 523 -10.88 -4.27 0.67
CA SER A 523 -10.76 -5.48 1.51
C SER A 523 -9.80 -6.56 0.97
N GLN A 524 -8.55 -6.21 0.69
CA GLN A 524 -7.49 -7.18 0.42
C GLN A 524 -6.85 -7.61 1.75
N LEU A 525 -6.59 -8.91 1.88
CA LEU A 525 -5.84 -9.44 3.00
C LEU A 525 -4.36 -9.57 2.62
N ARG A 526 -3.50 -9.26 3.59
CA ARG A 526 -2.10 -9.63 3.59
C ARG A 526 -1.90 -10.78 4.55
N VAL A 527 -0.98 -11.67 4.19
CA VAL A 527 -0.48 -12.72 5.07
C VAL A 527 0.82 -12.28 5.72
N LYS A 528 1.01 -12.63 7.00
CA LYS A 528 2.30 -12.48 7.69
C LYS A 528 3.16 -13.71 7.42
N LEU A 529 4.36 -13.49 6.89
CA LEU A 529 5.42 -14.50 6.72
C LEU A 529 6.49 -14.38 7.82
N GLU A 530 6.44 -13.32 8.62
CA GLU A 530 7.24 -13.18 9.82
C GLU A 530 6.72 -14.06 10.97
N GLY A 531 7.64 -14.57 11.78
CA GLY A 531 7.28 -15.24 13.03
C GLY A 531 6.46 -16.53 12.87
N LEU A 532 6.58 -17.23 11.73
CA LEU A 532 6.01 -18.57 11.51
C LEU A 532 6.53 -19.52 12.60
N ASP A 533 5.71 -19.83 13.61
CA ASP A 533 6.06 -20.63 14.77
C ASP A 533 6.00 -22.13 14.41
N LYS A 534 6.80 -22.95 15.10
CA LYS A 534 6.80 -24.41 15.00
C LYS A 534 5.42 -25.02 15.20
N ASN A 535 4.57 -24.37 15.99
CA ASN A 535 3.24 -24.85 16.36
C ASN A 535 2.12 -24.43 15.39
N ASP A 536 2.41 -23.60 14.38
CA ASP A 536 1.39 -23.17 13.42
C ASP A 536 0.82 -24.38 12.66
N THR A 537 -0.52 -24.52 12.66
CA THR A 537 -1.23 -25.54 11.89
C THR A 537 -1.34 -25.12 10.42
N LEU A 538 -0.19 -25.05 9.74
CA LEU A 538 -0.11 -24.73 8.32
C LEU A 538 -0.52 -25.93 7.47
N THR A 539 -1.45 -25.72 6.55
CA THR A 539 -1.86 -26.75 5.58
C THR A 539 -1.84 -26.14 4.19
N LEU A 540 -1.27 -26.84 3.22
CA LEU A 540 -1.38 -26.45 1.81
C LEU A 540 -2.32 -27.41 1.08
N ALA A 541 -3.24 -26.82 0.31
CA ALA A 541 -4.11 -27.52 -0.61
C ALA A 541 -3.76 -27.11 -2.04
N LEU A 542 -3.65 -28.11 -2.91
CA LEU A 542 -3.35 -27.95 -4.33
C LEU A 542 -4.39 -28.71 -5.14
N TYR A 543 -5.01 -28.03 -6.11
CA TYR A 543 -5.91 -28.66 -7.07
C TYR A 543 -5.33 -28.54 -8.47
N TYR A 544 -5.05 -29.69 -9.09
CA TYR A 544 -4.44 -29.80 -10.40
C TYR A 544 -5.00 -31.02 -11.13
N ARG A 545 -5.39 -30.89 -12.41
CA ARG A 545 -5.88 -32.02 -13.23
C ARG A 545 -6.97 -32.90 -12.57
N ARG A 546 -7.92 -32.27 -11.88
CA ARG A 546 -9.01 -32.93 -11.13
C ARG A 546 -8.56 -33.72 -9.90
N GLU A 547 -7.31 -33.55 -9.49
CA GLU A 547 -6.78 -34.12 -8.27
C GLU A 547 -6.62 -33.05 -7.19
N LEU A 548 -7.10 -33.34 -5.99
CA LEU A 548 -6.91 -32.51 -4.80
C LEU A 548 -5.82 -33.14 -3.93
N VAL A 549 -4.66 -32.49 -3.88
CA VAL A 549 -3.54 -32.84 -3.01
C VAL A 549 -3.58 -31.96 -1.77
N ARG A 550 -3.43 -32.57 -0.59
CA ARG A 550 -3.34 -31.86 0.68
C ARG A 550 -2.08 -32.33 1.40
N THR A 551 -1.14 -31.42 1.63
CA THR A 551 0.00 -31.73 2.51
C THR A 551 -0.39 -31.42 3.95
N LYS A 552 -0.30 -32.44 4.80
CA LYS A 552 -0.48 -32.33 6.25
C LYS A 552 0.85 -32.17 6.98
N GLU A 553 1.95 -31.93 6.27
CA GLU A 553 3.29 -31.75 6.83
C GLU A 553 3.57 -30.25 7.00
N PRO A 554 3.33 -29.65 8.18
CA PRO A 554 3.47 -28.20 8.36
C PRO A 554 4.93 -27.76 8.20
N GLY A 555 5.88 -28.68 8.41
CA GLY A 555 7.32 -28.45 8.20
C GLY A 555 7.66 -28.16 6.74
N TRP A 556 7.06 -28.87 5.79
CA TRP A 556 7.28 -28.62 4.36
C TRP A 556 6.71 -27.26 3.93
N VAL A 557 5.47 -26.95 4.33
CA VAL A 557 4.84 -25.66 4.03
C VAL A 557 5.66 -24.51 4.63
N ARG A 558 6.15 -24.67 5.87
CA ARG A 558 7.02 -23.67 6.49
C ARG A 558 8.33 -23.51 5.73
N ALA A 559 8.97 -24.59 5.31
CA ALA A 559 10.22 -24.53 4.54
C ALA A 559 10.01 -23.76 3.22
N LEU A 560 8.92 -24.03 2.50
CA LEU A 560 8.55 -23.29 1.29
C LEU A 560 8.37 -21.79 1.53
N LEU A 561 7.64 -21.42 2.59
CA LEU A 561 7.42 -20.01 2.93
C LEU A 561 8.69 -19.30 3.41
N LEU A 562 9.57 -20.01 4.12
CA LEU A 562 10.88 -19.49 4.54
C LEU A 562 11.81 -19.28 3.34
N ALA A 563 11.82 -20.20 2.38
CA ALA A 563 12.57 -20.03 1.14
C ALA A 563 12.08 -18.79 0.37
N LEU A 564 10.75 -18.62 0.25
CA LEU A 564 10.17 -17.41 -0.37
C LEU A 564 10.59 -16.12 0.36
N ARG A 565 10.56 -16.12 1.69
CA ARG A 565 10.97 -14.97 2.51
C ARG A 565 12.46 -14.62 2.34
N ARG A 566 13.32 -15.63 2.27
CA ARG A 566 14.79 -15.51 2.22
C ARG A 566 15.37 -15.44 0.81
N TRP A 567 14.53 -15.30 -0.20
CA TRP A 567 14.96 -15.36 -1.61
C TRP A 567 16.12 -14.41 -1.97
N ASP A 568 16.18 -13.21 -1.35
CA ASP A 568 17.27 -12.25 -1.57
C ASP A 568 18.56 -12.57 -0.82
N GLU A 569 18.51 -13.43 0.19
CA GLU A 569 19.66 -13.80 1.01
C GLU A 569 20.58 -14.82 0.33
N CYS A 570 20.09 -15.46 -0.74
CA CYS A 570 20.80 -16.50 -1.47
C CYS A 570 20.98 -16.13 -2.95
N SER A 571 21.93 -16.80 -3.61
CA SER A 571 22.07 -16.70 -5.05
C SER A 571 20.81 -17.25 -5.73
N ARG A 572 20.60 -16.84 -6.98
CA ARG A 572 19.46 -17.30 -7.78
C ARG A 572 19.46 -18.83 -7.93
N GLU A 573 20.62 -19.42 -8.15
CA GLU A 573 20.79 -20.87 -8.33
C GLU A 573 20.48 -21.61 -7.02
N GLN A 574 20.97 -21.10 -5.89
CA GLN A 574 20.72 -21.68 -4.58
C GLN A 574 19.23 -21.74 -4.24
N ILE A 575 18.51 -20.63 -4.46
CA ILE A 575 17.07 -20.59 -4.16
C ILE A 575 16.25 -21.46 -5.14
N GLN A 576 16.66 -21.52 -6.41
CA GLN A 576 16.06 -22.41 -7.40
C GLN A 576 16.23 -23.88 -7.00
N ASP A 577 17.42 -24.27 -6.59
CA ASP A 577 17.70 -25.64 -6.14
C ASP A 577 16.96 -25.99 -4.85
N GLU A 578 16.94 -25.09 -3.86
CA GLU A 578 16.20 -25.29 -2.61
C GLU A 578 14.71 -25.54 -2.87
N LEU A 579 14.08 -24.67 -3.66
CA LEU A 579 12.66 -24.79 -4.01
C LEU A 579 12.40 -26.02 -4.88
N ARG A 580 13.27 -26.32 -5.83
CA ARG A 580 13.17 -27.54 -6.65
C ARG A 580 13.19 -28.79 -5.79
N LEU A 581 14.13 -28.91 -4.84
CA LEU A 581 14.22 -30.06 -3.94
C LEU A 581 12.97 -30.21 -3.06
N LEU A 582 12.40 -29.09 -2.58
CA LEU A 582 11.14 -29.11 -1.83
C LEU A 582 9.99 -29.67 -2.69
N PHE A 583 9.84 -29.18 -3.92
CA PHE A 583 8.79 -29.65 -4.82
C PHE A 583 9.04 -31.07 -5.35
N GLU A 584 10.29 -31.51 -5.53
CA GLU A 584 10.63 -32.90 -5.87
C GLU A 584 10.11 -33.87 -4.80
N GLY A 585 10.28 -33.54 -3.51
CA GLY A 585 9.69 -34.33 -2.43
C GLY A 585 8.16 -34.41 -2.52
N LEU A 586 7.49 -33.31 -2.88
CA LEU A 586 6.04 -33.29 -3.11
C LEU A 586 5.65 -34.17 -4.31
N PHE A 587 6.39 -34.10 -5.42
CA PHE A 587 6.13 -34.88 -6.63
C PHE A 587 6.43 -36.37 -6.45
N ASP A 588 7.41 -36.73 -5.61
CA ASP A 588 7.71 -38.11 -5.26
C ASP A 588 6.55 -38.75 -4.48
N GLN A 589 5.90 -37.99 -3.59
CA GLN A 589 4.70 -38.40 -2.87
C GLN A 589 3.45 -38.45 -3.78
N HIS A 590 3.37 -37.53 -4.75
CA HIS A 590 2.21 -37.35 -5.64
C HIS A 590 2.63 -37.35 -7.12
N ARG A 591 3.08 -38.51 -7.62
CA ARG A 591 3.62 -38.68 -8.99
C ARG A 591 2.67 -38.23 -10.10
N THR A 592 1.36 -38.33 -9.88
CA THR A 592 0.31 -37.89 -10.80
C THR A 592 0.38 -36.39 -11.13
N LEU A 593 1.04 -35.58 -10.29
CA LEU A 593 1.28 -34.16 -10.56
C LEU A 593 2.30 -33.94 -11.71
N LEU A 594 3.14 -34.93 -12.01
CA LEU A 594 4.10 -34.91 -13.13
C LEU A 594 3.50 -35.49 -14.42
N ASP A 595 2.71 -36.56 -14.30
CA ASP A 595 2.25 -37.38 -15.43
C ASP A 595 1.46 -36.59 -16.48
N ALA A 596 1.75 -36.79 -17.77
CA ALA A 596 0.98 -36.22 -18.88
C ALA A 596 -0.48 -36.76 -18.92
N PRO A 597 -1.47 -35.95 -19.34
CA PRO A 597 -2.87 -36.38 -19.38
C PRO A 597 -3.00 -37.59 -20.33
N GLY A 598 -3.58 -38.69 -19.84
CA GLY A 598 -3.86 -39.87 -20.66
C GLY A 598 -2.91 -41.06 -20.47
N ARG A 599 -1.84 -40.94 -19.68
CA ARG A 599 -1.10 -42.11 -19.17
C ARG A 599 -1.85 -42.70 -17.96
N SER A 600 -3.09 -43.14 -18.14
CA SER A 600 -3.70 -44.05 -17.17
C SER A 600 -2.83 -45.30 -17.14
N ARG A 601 -2.27 -45.64 -15.98
CA ARG A 601 -1.58 -46.93 -15.77
C ARG A 601 -2.55 -48.03 -16.19
N SER A 602 -2.34 -48.60 -17.38
CA SER A 602 -2.91 -49.90 -17.72
C SER A 602 -2.39 -50.85 -16.67
N THR A 603 -3.27 -51.29 -15.79
CA THR A 603 -3.00 -52.32 -14.80
C THR A 603 -2.92 -53.67 -15.49
#